data_AF-A0A7Y7NVK1-F1
#
_entry.id   AF-A0A7Y7NVK1-F1
#
_cell.length_a   1.000
_cell.length_b   1.000
_cell.length_c   1.000
_cell.angle_alpha   90.00
_cell.angle_beta   90.00
_cell.angle_gamma   90.00
#
_symmetry.space_group_name_H-M   'P 1'
#
loop_
_entity.id
_entity.type
_entity.pdbx_description
1 polymer ?
#
loop_
_entity_poly.entity_id
_entity_poly.type
_entity_poly.pdbx_seq_one_letter_code
_entity_poly.pdbx_strand_id
1 'polypeptide(L)'
;MPLDPMMTNAILGTFQTMADDIKSKNITGDDANQMFQALDRMKELANIHDDMNAFNGQVMQENLYGKFSDFYGKALSAQAAAANSGNVADTNVENQDATYLKQNLDALRDAIKRIRAAKQEALDMNKNYDPKKAMREGMDFVERNKEKFGMEKGIEMSGGIDALKKESEKDIDKTLSEKPNAYDNSIEIETLINDEGIIKPIENLIALGEEPGMSFPRYLRLQMEKGLDKAMEGSVVAKEGQEYSYEFYKAMSRCPHYIDREKKKLDLFDEIGKKSSFGLPNFDELSYGNRRIDYEFEPSIILWENITNRWESMLWDLYDWSLAHTSVAPFIQPWCLAEDPYKAVKRTKDTQPGLFRQRERLFKKYYGMGFLDILKHPTFIYQIKNDFMWESQELFEFLIEKVYPICIPFQFMPQDLINEREAIYKEKREPNPEMLNPWKRFVSFYDGKFGEGRYVSKYGKPDTVITNAKPWDKNKFN
;
A
#
# COMPACT_ATOMS: atom_id res chain seq x y z
N MET A 1 -18.41 -17.40 25.04
CA MET A 1 -19.12 -16.08 25.07
C MET A 1 -19.71 -15.82 23.68
N PRO A 2 -20.88 -15.20 23.53
CA PRO A 2 -21.37 -14.86 22.19
C PRO A 2 -20.34 -13.99 21.44
N LEU A 3 -20.29 -14.11 20.11
CA LEU A 3 -19.45 -13.27 19.27
C LEU A 3 -19.74 -11.78 19.53
N ASP A 4 -18.71 -10.96 19.41
CA ASP A 4 -18.84 -9.51 19.58
C ASP A 4 -19.91 -8.95 18.62
N PRO A 5 -20.86 -8.11 19.10
CA PRO A 5 -21.92 -7.54 18.26
C PRO A 5 -21.40 -6.72 17.08
N MET A 6 -20.26 -6.03 17.18
CA MET A 6 -19.66 -5.33 16.03
C MET A 6 -19.20 -6.32 14.96
N MET A 7 -18.61 -7.45 15.34
CA MET A 7 -18.16 -8.47 14.40
C MET A 7 -19.34 -9.21 13.76
N THR A 8 -20.34 -9.55 14.57
CA THR A 8 -21.58 -10.19 14.09
C THR A 8 -22.32 -9.29 13.10
N ASN A 9 -22.39 -7.97 13.36
CA ASN A 9 -23.01 -7.01 12.45
C ASN A 9 -22.20 -6.77 11.18
N ALA A 10 -20.86 -6.83 11.22
CA ALA A 10 -20.03 -6.71 10.03
C ALA A 10 -20.26 -7.87 9.04
N ILE A 11 -20.61 -9.06 9.54
CA ILE A 11 -20.77 -10.27 8.72
C ILE A 11 -22.22 -10.50 8.33
N LEU A 12 -23.14 -10.38 9.29
CA LEU A 12 -24.57 -10.61 9.07
C LEU A 12 -25.32 -9.36 8.63
N GLY A 13 -24.71 -8.17 8.69
CA GLY A 13 -25.34 -6.90 8.37
C GLY A 13 -25.88 -6.85 6.94
N THR A 14 -25.11 -7.33 5.97
CA THR A 14 -25.57 -7.39 4.57
C THR A 14 -26.77 -8.34 4.40
N PHE A 15 -26.75 -9.49 5.07
CA PHE A 15 -27.86 -10.46 5.04
C PHE A 15 -29.11 -9.93 5.75
N GLN A 16 -28.93 -9.16 6.83
CA GLN A 16 -30.03 -8.47 7.50
C GLN A 16 -30.65 -7.39 6.61
N THR A 17 -29.84 -6.58 5.92
CA THR A 17 -30.34 -5.61 4.95
C THR A 17 -31.11 -6.28 3.81
N MET A 18 -30.62 -7.42 3.29
CA MET A 18 -31.34 -8.20 2.28
C MET A 18 -32.66 -8.79 2.81
N ALA A 19 -32.67 -9.28 4.05
CA ALA A 19 -33.88 -9.78 4.70
C ALA A 19 -34.91 -8.66 4.95
N ASP A 20 -34.45 -7.47 5.32
CA ASP A 20 -35.29 -6.29 5.49
C ASP A 20 -35.83 -5.79 4.13
N ASP A 21 -35.07 -5.93 3.05
CA ASP A 21 -35.55 -5.67 1.68
C ASP A 21 -36.74 -6.60 1.32
N ILE A 22 -36.64 -7.92 1.59
CA ILE A 22 -37.75 -8.88 1.39
C ILE A 22 -38.98 -8.50 2.23
N LYS A 23 -38.79 -8.14 3.50
CA LYS A 23 -39.89 -7.70 4.39
C LYS A 23 -40.54 -6.41 3.92
N SER A 24 -39.74 -5.41 3.53
CA SER A 24 -40.23 -4.11 3.06
C SER A 24 -41.04 -4.24 1.77
N LYS A 25 -40.71 -5.23 0.92
CA LYS A 25 -41.42 -5.57 -0.32
C LYS A 25 -42.61 -6.50 -0.11
N ASN A 26 -42.94 -6.87 1.13
CA ASN A 26 -44.01 -7.82 1.48
C ASN A 26 -43.93 -9.15 0.71
N ILE A 27 -42.71 -9.62 0.41
CA ILE A 27 -42.50 -10.88 -0.28
C ILE A 27 -42.73 -12.01 0.72
N THR A 28 -43.72 -12.86 0.43
CA THR A 28 -44.10 -14.00 1.26
C THR A 28 -44.04 -15.29 0.44
N GLY A 29 -43.82 -16.43 1.09
CA GLY A 29 -43.73 -17.73 0.44
C GLY A 29 -42.67 -18.64 1.07
N ASP A 30 -42.63 -19.90 0.63
CA ASP A 30 -41.74 -20.92 1.19
C ASP A 30 -40.26 -20.53 1.05
N ASP A 31 -39.85 -19.97 -0.09
CA ASP A 31 -38.47 -19.51 -0.29
C ASP A 31 -38.10 -18.34 0.64
N ALA A 32 -39.01 -17.38 0.86
CA ALA A 32 -38.80 -16.29 1.81
C ALA A 32 -38.68 -16.82 3.25
N ASN A 33 -39.50 -17.80 3.63
CA ASN A 33 -39.44 -18.44 4.94
C ASN A 33 -38.13 -19.21 5.14
N GLN A 34 -37.67 -19.95 4.14
CA GLN A 34 -36.40 -20.69 4.18
C GLN A 34 -35.20 -19.75 4.25
N MET A 35 -35.26 -18.60 3.58
CA MET A 35 -34.25 -17.54 3.71
C MET A 35 -34.19 -16.99 5.15
N PHE A 36 -35.34 -16.68 5.77
CA PHE A 36 -35.36 -16.20 7.15
C PHE A 36 -34.87 -17.27 8.14
N GLN A 37 -35.22 -18.53 7.94
CA GLN A 37 -34.71 -19.64 8.76
C GLN A 37 -33.18 -19.77 8.66
N ALA A 38 -32.59 -19.60 7.48
CA ALA A 38 -31.14 -19.61 7.31
C ALA A 38 -30.47 -18.43 8.06
N LEU A 39 -31.07 -17.23 8.01
CA LEU A 39 -30.57 -16.06 8.73
C LEU A 39 -30.69 -16.20 10.25
N ASP A 40 -31.81 -16.73 10.74
CA ASP A 40 -32.01 -16.96 12.17
C ASP A 40 -31.04 -18.03 12.69
N ARG A 41 -30.77 -19.07 11.89
CA ARG A 41 -29.72 -20.06 12.21
C ARG A 41 -28.33 -19.43 12.27
N MET A 42 -28.00 -18.51 11.35
CA MET A 42 -26.74 -17.77 11.40
C MET A 42 -26.63 -16.88 12.66
N LYS A 43 -27.72 -16.22 13.07
CA LYS A 43 -27.76 -15.45 14.33
C LYS A 43 -27.62 -16.34 15.56
N GLU A 44 -28.24 -17.51 15.54
CA GLU A 44 -28.12 -18.51 16.61
C GLU A 44 -26.66 -18.98 16.75
N LEU A 45 -26.00 -19.32 15.64
CA LEU A 45 -24.58 -19.71 15.65
C LEU A 45 -23.67 -18.60 16.17
N ALA A 46 -23.96 -17.33 15.85
CA ALA A 46 -23.20 -16.19 16.37
C ALA A 46 -23.35 -16.03 17.90
N ASN A 47 -24.46 -16.49 18.47
CA ASN A 47 -24.68 -16.48 19.91
C ASN A 47 -24.06 -17.70 20.63
N ILE A 48 -23.83 -18.81 19.89
CA ILE A 48 -23.31 -20.07 20.44
C ILE A 48 -21.77 -20.08 20.40
N HIS A 49 -21.15 -19.56 19.35
CA HIS A 49 -19.69 -19.56 19.20
C HIS A 49 -19.05 -18.30 19.80
N ASP A 50 -17.85 -18.48 20.33
CA ASP A 50 -17.02 -17.40 20.89
C ASP A 50 -15.76 -17.10 20.07
N ASP A 51 -15.57 -17.87 18.99
CA ASP A 51 -14.50 -17.72 18.02
C ASP A 51 -15.06 -17.62 16.60
N MET A 52 -14.45 -16.71 15.82
CA MET A 52 -14.85 -16.38 14.47
C MET A 52 -14.59 -17.53 13.47
N ASN A 53 -13.54 -18.33 13.69
CA ASN A 53 -13.24 -19.45 12.81
C ASN A 53 -14.21 -20.61 13.05
N ALA A 54 -14.57 -20.87 14.31
CA ALA A 54 -15.59 -21.85 14.66
C ALA A 54 -16.96 -21.49 14.07
N PHE A 55 -17.38 -20.22 14.21
CA PHE A 55 -18.60 -19.69 13.59
C PHE A 55 -18.59 -19.86 12.06
N ASN A 56 -17.56 -19.37 11.37
CA ASN A 56 -17.47 -19.47 9.92
C ASN A 56 -17.39 -20.93 9.44
N GLY A 57 -16.67 -21.78 10.17
CA GLY A 57 -16.58 -23.22 9.88
C GLY A 57 -17.95 -23.90 9.91
N GLN A 58 -18.76 -23.60 10.92
CA GLN A 58 -20.08 -24.21 11.05
C GLN A 58 -21.11 -23.61 10.07
N VAL A 59 -21.05 -22.30 9.81
CA VAL A 59 -21.87 -21.63 8.79
C VAL A 59 -21.58 -22.17 7.39
N MET A 60 -20.31 -22.45 7.07
CA MET A 60 -19.91 -23.10 5.82
C MET A 60 -20.31 -24.58 5.77
N GLN A 61 -20.14 -25.33 6.87
CA GLN A 61 -20.54 -26.74 6.96
C GLN A 61 -22.05 -26.92 6.75
N GLU A 62 -22.87 -26.02 7.30
CA GLU A 62 -24.33 -26.00 7.13
C GLU A 62 -24.78 -25.34 5.80
N ASN A 63 -23.83 -24.81 5.02
CA ASN A 63 -24.02 -24.05 3.77
C ASN A 63 -25.06 -22.92 3.90
N LEU A 64 -25.03 -22.17 5.01
CA LEU A 64 -26.08 -21.20 5.32
C LEU A 64 -25.99 -19.96 4.42
N TYR A 65 -24.79 -19.52 4.03
CA TYR A 65 -24.63 -18.42 3.06
C TYR A 65 -25.20 -18.78 1.70
N GLY A 66 -24.88 -19.98 1.17
CA GLY A 66 -25.42 -20.46 -0.09
C GLY A 66 -26.93 -20.58 -0.05
N LYS A 67 -27.47 -21.22 1.01
CA LYS A 67 -28.92 -21.35 1.20
C LYS A 67 -29.62 -19.98 1.25
N PHE A 68 -29.09 -19.03 2.00
CA PHE A 68 -29.69 -17.70 2.08
C PHE A 68 -29.72 -17.03 0.70
N SER A 69 -28.60 -17.01 -0.02
CA SER A 69 -28.51 -16.37 -1.34
C SER A 69 -29.40 -17.06 -2.38
N ASP A 70 -29.46 -18.39 -2.37
CA ASP A 70 -30.30 -19.18 -3.27
C ASP A 70 -31.79 -18.89 -3.04
N PHE A 71 -32.23 -18.90 -1.77
CA PHE A 71 -33.63 -18.63 -1.43
C PHE A 71 -34.00 -17.16 -1.58
N TYR A 72 -33.07 -16.22 -1.33
CA TYR A 72 -33.26 -14.80 -1.62
C TYR A 72 -33.49 -14.56 -3.12
N GLY A 73 -32.65 -15.15 -3.98
CA GLY A 73 -32.80 -15.07 -5.43
C GLY A 73 -34.11 -15.68 -5.92
N LYS A 74 -34.52 -16.83 -5.36
CA LYS A 74 -35.80 -17.48 -5.67
C LYS A 74 -36.99 -16.67 -5.19
N ALA A 75 -36.95 -16.09 -3.99
CA ALA A 75 -38.03 -15.25 -3.45
C ALA A 75 -38.25 -13.99 -4.30
N LEU A 76 -37.17 -13.34 -4.75
CA LEU A 76 -37.25 -12.21 -5.69
C LEU A 76 -37.77 -12.64 -7.06
N SER A 77 -37.31 -13.78 -7.57
CA SER A 77 -37.76 -14.32 -8.87
C SER A 77 -39.23 -14.72 -8.83
N ALA A 78 -39.70 -15.30 -7.73
CA ALA A 78 -41.08 -15.67 -7.49
C ALA A 78 -41.99 -14.42 -7.39
N GLN A 79 -41.52 -13.34 -6.74
CA GLN A 79 -42.23 -12.07 -6.74
C GLN A 79 -42.30 -11.47 -8.15
N ALA A 80 -41.21 -11.47 -8.90
CA ALA A 80 -41.17 -10.99 -10.28
C ALA A 80 -42.09 -11.80 -11.20
N ALA A 81 -42.19 -13.12 -10.98
CA ALA A 81 -43.14 -13.98 -11.67
C ALA A 81 -44.60 -13.73 -11.25
N ALA A 82 -44.85 -13.54 -9.94
CA ALA A 82 -46.19 -13.30 -9.39
C ALA A 82 -46.75 -11.93 -9.80
N ALA A 83 -45.92 -10.88 -9.81
CA ALA A 83 -46.29 -9.54 -10.31
C ALA A 83 -46.67 -9.55 -11.79
N ASN A 84 -46.16 -10.53 -12.56
CA ASN A 84 -46.47 -10.72 -13.98
C ASN A 84 -47.58 -11.74 -14.25
N SER A 85 -48.03 -12.50 -13.23
CA SER A 85 -49.09 -13.52 -13.38
C SER A 85 -50.53 -12.97 -13.38
N GLY A 86 -50.68 -11.64 -13.24
CA GLY A 86 -51.97 -10.96 -13.34
C GLY A 86 -52.50 -10.74 -14.76
N ASN A 87 -51.73 -11.07 -15.80
CA ASN A 87 -52.21 -10.98 -17.19
C ASN A 87 -51.70 -12.14 -18.05
N VAL A 88 -52.66 -13.02 -18.35
CA VAL A 88 -52.75 -13.88 -19.55
C VAL A 88 -51.86 -15.12 -19.54
N ALA A 89 -52.52 -16.25 -19.26
CA ALA A 89 -52.23 -17.50 -19.96
C ALA A 89 -52.44 -17.26 -21.46
N ASP A 90 -51.35 -17.09 -22.21
CA ASP A 90 -51.04 -17.55 -23.59
C ASP A 90 -49.96 -16.65 -24.25
N THR A 91 -48.97 -17.27 -24.90
CA THR A 91 -47.96 -16.70 -25.86
C THR A 91 -46.85 -15.71 -25.42
N ASN A 92 -45.67 -15.89 -26.07
CA ASN A 92 -44.59 -14.93 -26.38
C ASN A 92 -43.29 -14.94 -25.55
N VAL A 93 -42.34 -15.77 -26.01
CA VAL A 93 -40.88 -15.66 -25.78
C VAL A 93 -40.38 -14.21 -25.97
N GLU A 94 -40.98 -13.46 -26.90
CA GLU A 94 -40.65 -12.05 -27.17
C GLU A 94 -40.89 -11.11 -25.96
N ASN A 95 -41.86 -11.40 -25.09
CA ASN A 95 -42.17 -10.55 -23.94
C ASN A 95 -41.20 -10.81 -22.76
N GLN A 96 -40.66 -12.02 -22.69
CA GLN A 96 -39.59 -12.38 -21.74
C GLN A 96 -38.24 -11.80 -22.16
N ASP A 97 -37.91 -11.87 -23.45
CA ASP A 97 -36.66 -11.30 -23.99
C ASP A 97 -36.57 -9.79 -23.77
N ALA A 98 -37.65 -9.05 -24.03
CA ALA A 98 -37.70 -7.61 -23.77
C ALA A 98 -37.51 -7.30 -22.27
N THR A 99 -38.06 -8.14 -21.40
CA THR A 99 -37.92 -8.00 -19.94
C THR A 99 -36.48 -8.24 -19.48
N TYR A 100 -35.82 -9.29 -19.96
CA TYR A 100 -34.42 -9.59 -19.60
C TYR A 100 -33.44 -8.54 -20.11
N LEU A 101 -33.63 -8.08 -21.35
CA LEU A 101 -32.82 -7.00 -21.91
C LEU A 101 -32.96 -5.73 -21.06
N LYS A 102 -34.20 -5.35 -20.72
CA LYS A 102 -34.45 -4.20 -19.86
C LYS A 102 -33.79 -4.33 -18.50
N GLN A 103 -33.92 -5.48 -17.83
CA GLN A 103 -33.29 -5.74 -16.53
C GLN A 103 -31.76 -5.64 -16.61
N ASN A 104 -31.14 -6.17 -17.66
CA ASN A 104 -29.69 -6.07 -17.86
C ASN A 104 -29.26 -4.61 -18.05
N LEU A 105 -29.95 -3.86 -18.91
CA LEU A 105 -29.67 -2.45 -19.15
C LEU A 105 -29.84 -1.59 -17.88
N ASP A 106 -30.88 -1.84 -17.10
CA ASP A 106 -31.11 -1.15 -15.83
C ASP A 106 -29.99 -1.46 -14.82
N ALA A 107 -29.52 -2.71 -14.77
CA ALA A 107 -28.36 -3.08 -13.94
C ALA A 107 -27.07 -2.37 -14.37
N LEU A 108 -26.83 -2.21 -15.67
CA LEU A 108 -25.68 -1.46 -16.20
C LEU A 108 -25.76 0.03 -15.86
N ARG A 109 -26.95 0.64 -15.98
CA ARG A 109 -27.18 2.03 -15.56
C ARG A 109 -26.93 2.21 -14.07
N ASP A 110 -27.39 1.26 -13.25
CA ASP A 110 -27.13 1.28 -11.81
C ASP A 110 -25.65 1.06 -11.48
N ALA A 111 -24.93 0.24 -12.25
CA ALA A 111 -23.48 0.11 -12.11
C ALA A 111 -22.76 1.45 -12.36
N ILE A 112 -23.11 2.19 -13.43
CA ILE A 112 -22.56 3.53 -13.68
C ILE A 112 -22.86 4.47 -12.51
N LYS A 113 -24.11 4.48 -12.00
CA LYS A 113 -24.47 5.30 -10.84
C LYS A 113 -23.61 4.95 -9.62
N ARG A 114 -23.40 3.66 -9.35
CA ARG A 114 -22.58 3.18 -8.23
C ARG A 114 -21.11 3.56 -8.38
N ILE A 115 -20.54 3.46 -9.59
CA ILE A 115 -19.15 3.88 -9.85
C ILE A 115 -18.98 5.38 -9.59
N ARG A 116 -19.87 6.21 -10.15
CA ARG A 116 -19.88 7.66 -9.93
C ARG A 116 -20.08 8.01 -8.46
N ALA A 117 -21.03 7.34 -7.80
CA ALA A 117 -21.31 7.53 -6.39
C ALA A 117 -20.11 7.14 -5.51
N ALA A 118 -19.42 6.04 -5.81
CA ALA A 118 -18.24 5.60 -5.05
C ALA A 118 -17.07 6.60 -5.18
N LYS A 119 -16.84 7.16 -6.38
CA LYS A 119 -15.85 8.23 -6.56
C LYS A 119 -16.24 9.49 -5.80
N GLN A 120 -17.51 9.90 -5.88
CA GLN A 120 -18.02 11.06 -5.15
C GLN A 120 -17.93 10.84 -3.63
N GLU A 121 -18.27 9.64 -3.15
CA GLU A 121 -18.16 9.26 -1.75
C GLU A 121 -16.70 9.35 -1.27
N ALA A 122 -15.73 8.87 -2.04
CA ALA A 122 -14.31 9.02 -1.72
C ALA A 122 -13.89 10.49 -1.64
N LEU A 123 -14.37 11.34 -2.56
CA LEU A 123 -14.11 12.77 -2.54
C LEU A 123 -14.78 13.47 -1.36
N ASP A 124 -16.01 13.09 -1.03
CA ASP A 124 -16.76 13.64 0.10
C ASP A 124 -16.13 13.21 1.44
N MET A 125 -15.68 11.95 1.55
CA MET A 125 -14.93 11.47 2.71
C MET A 125 -13.63 12.28 2.89
N ASN A 126 -12.89 12.52 1.80
CA ASN A 126 -11.68 13.34 1.85
C ASN A 126 -11.99 14.81 2.22
N LYS A 127 -13.01 15.41 1.61
CA LYS A 127 -13.41 16.80 1.85
C LYS A 127 -13.90 17.02 3.28
N ASN A 128 -14.61 16.05 3.83
CA ASN A 128 -15.14 16.10 5.19
C ASN A 128 -14.17 15.53 6.24
N TYR A 129 -12.97 15.12 5.83
CA TYR A 129 -11.96 14.62 6.75
C TYR A 129 -11.48 15.74 7.67
N ASP A 130 -11.74 15.58 8.96
CA ASP A 130 -11.22 16.46 10.01
C ASP A 130 -10.05 15.75 10.72
N PRO A 131 -8.79 16.17 10.48
CA PRO A 131 -7.62 15.55 11.08
C PRO A 131 -7.63 15.63 12.61
N LYS A 132 -8.22 16.69 13.20
CA LYS A 132 -8.30 16.84 14.66
C LYS A 132 -9.35 15.89 15.24
N LYS A 133 -10.49 15.73 14.57
CA LYS A 133 -11.49 14.73 14.97
C LYS A 133 -10.91 13.31 14.88
N ALA A 134 -10.27 12.96 13.78
CA ALA A 134 -9.66 11.64 13.60
C ALA A 134 -8.58 11.36 14.67
N MET A 135 -7.74 12.35 14.97
CA MET A 135 -6.74 12.25 16.04
C MET A 135 -7.40 12.05 17.42
N ARG A 136 -8.45 12.82 17.75
CA ARG A 136 -9.18 12.67 19.02
C ARG A 136 -9.79 11.28 19.17
N GLU A 137 -10.45 10.78 18.13
CA GLU A 137 -11.04 9.44 18.12
C GLU A 137 -9.97 8.34 18.29
N GLY A 138 -8.81 8.51 17.67
CA GLY A 138 -7.65 7.63 17.86
C GLY A 138 -7.12 7.65 19.29
N MET A 139 -6.97 8.84 19.88
CA MET A 139 -6.54 9.00 21.28
C MET A 139 -7.56 8.43 22.26
N ASP A 140 -8.87 8.59 22.00
CA ASP A 140 -9.94 7.99 22.81
C ASP A 140 -9.91 6.46 22.73
N PHE A 141 -9.62 5.90 21.54
CA PHE A 141 -9.42 4.47 21.40
C PHE A 141 -8.21 3.97 22.20
N VAL A 142 -7.08 4.69 22.15
CA VAL A 142 -5.89 4.37 22.94
C VAL A 142 -6.19 4.43 24.43
N GLU A 143 -6.88 5.48 24.91
CA GLU A 143 -7.26 5.62 26.32
C GLU A 143 -8.13 4.44 26.80
N ARG A 144 -9.14 4.06 26.01
CA ARG A 144 -10.01 2.90 26.32
C ARG A 144 -9.26 1.57 26.35
N ASN A 145 -8.11 1.47 25.69
CA ASN A 145 -7.33 0.25 25.55
C ASN A 145 -5.93 0.35 26.19
N LYS A 146 -5.69 1.37 27.04
CA LYS A 146 -4.35 1.70 27.53
C LYS A 146 -3.69 0.56 28.31
N GLU A 147 -4.47 -0.23 29.04
CA GLU A 147 -3.98 -1.42 29.75
C GLU A 147 -3.50 -2.50 28.77
N LYS A 148 -4.28 -2.79 27.72
CA LYS A 148 -3.96 -3.78 26.69
C LYS A 148 -2.69 -3.40 25.92
N PHE A 149 -2.45 -2.12 25.74
CA PHE A 149 -1.26 -1.60 25.05
C PHE A 149 -0.08 -1.31 25.99
N GLY A 150 -0.24 -1.45 27.31
CA GLY A 150 0.80 -1.09 28.27
C GLY A 150 1.16 0.40 28.27
N MET A 151 0.22 1.27 27.87
CA MET A 151 0.44 2.71 27.63
C MET A 151 0.09 3.60 28.83
N GLU A 152 -0.46 3.04 29.91
CA GLU A 152 -0.99 3.79 31.06
C GLU A 152 0.04 4.76 31.67
N LYS A 153 1.23 4.26 32.01
CA LYS A 153 2.31 5.11 32.54
C LYS A 153 2.78 6.17 31.54
N GLY A 154 2.81 5.87 30.25
CA GLY A 154 3.22 6.82 29.21
C GLY A 154 2.24 7.99 29.09
N ILE A 155 0.95 7.69 29.16
CA ILE A 155 -0.12 8.70 29.12
C ILE A 155 -0.08 9.57 30.38
N GLU A 156 0.09 8.98 31.57
CA GLU A 156 0.21 9.72 32.83
C GLU A 156 1.43 10.66 32.84
N MET A 157 2.60 10.16 32.42
CA MET A 157 3.83 10.95 32.34
C MET A 157 3.73 12.11 31.33
N SER A 158 2.85 11.99 30.34
CA SER A 158 2.58 13.04 29.35
C SER A 158 1.58 14.11 29.83
N GLY A 159 1.15 14.05 31.10
CA GLY A 159 0.14 14.96 31.66
C GLY A 159 -1.30 14.53 31.36
N GLY A 160 -1.53 13.28 30.95
CA GLY A 160 -2.83 12.72 30.63
C GLY A 160 -3.24 12.85 29.17
N ILE A 161 -4.30 12.12 28.78
CA ILE A 161 -4.75 12.05 27.38
C ILE A 161 -5.22 13.39 26.83
N ASP A 162 -5.80 14.25 27.68
CA ASP A 162 -6.28 15.56 27.26
C ASP A 162 -5.14 16.52 26.94
N ALA A 163 -4.01 16.42 27.66
CA ALA A 163 -2.80 17.18 27.35
C ALA A 163 -2.22 16.73 26.00
N LEU A 164 -2.15 15.42 25.76
CA LEU A 164 -1.70 14.84 24.49
C LEU A 164 -2.59 15.27 23.31
N LYS A 165 -3.91 15.24 23.47
CA LYS A 165 -4.85 15.73 22.46
C LYS A 165 -4.59 17.20 22.14
N LYS A 166 -4.48 18.05 23.16
CA LYS A 166 -4.24 19.49 22.96
C LYS A 166 -2.93 19.77 22.24
N GLU A 167 -1.86 19.06 22.58
CA GLU A 167 -0.58 19.23 21.89
C GLU A 167 -0.65 18.73 20.44
N SER A 168 -1.27 17.57 20.23
CA SER A 168 -1.48 17.02 18.89
C SER A 168 -2.33 17.93 17.99
N GLU A 169 -3.35 18.61 18.53
CA GLU A 169 -4.13 19.59 17.77
C GLU A 169 -3.29 20.79 17.33
N LYS A 170 -2.35 21.26 18.17
CA LYS A 170 -1.42 22.34 17.77
C LYS A 170 -0.47 21.87 16.67
N ASP A 171 0.02 20.63 16.76
CA ASP A 171 0.89 20.05 15.73
C ASP A 171 0.15 19.90 14.40
N ILE A 172 -1.13 19.53 14.43
CA ILE A 172 -1.99 19.52 13.24
C ILE A 172 -2.16 20.93 12.67
N ASP A 173 -2.43 21.94 13.51
CA ASP A 173 -2.56 23.33 13.06
C ASP A 173 -1.27 23.86 12.42
N LYS A 174 -0.13 23.56 13.05
CA LYS A 174 1.19 23.89 12.50
C LYS A 174 1.42 23.19 11.16
N THR A 175 1.09 21.90 11.08
CA THR A 175 1.21 21.12 9.85
C THR A 175 0.37 21.72 8.74
N LEU A 176 -0.89 22.07 9.00
CA LEU A 176 -1.78 22.70 8.02
C LEU A 176 -1.31 24.10 7.61
N SER A 177 -0.68 24.85 8.50
CA SER A 177 -0.08 26.15 8.18
C SER A 177 1.14 26.03 7.26
N GLU A 178 1.95 24.98 7.43
CA GLU A 178 3.16 24.76 6.64
C GLU A 178 2.88 23.99 5.34
N LYS A 179 1.86 23.12 5.38
CA LYS A 179 1.50 22.13 4.36
C LYS A 179 -0.02 22.13 4.20
N PRO A 180 -0.58 23.09 3.46
CA PRO A 180 -2.04 23.29 3.39
C PRO A 180 -2.81 22.08 2.85
N ASN A 181 -2.14 21.19 2.11
CA ASN A 181 -2.74 19.99 1.54
C ASN A 181 -2.32 18.69 2.26
N ALA A 182 -1.74 18.76 3.47
CA ALA A 182 -1.23 17.58 4.19
C ALA A 182 -2.25 16.45 4.35
N TYR A 183 -3.53 16.80 4.50
CA TYR A 183 -4.64 15.86 4.67
C TYR A 183 -5.62 15.87 3.50
N ASP A 184 -5.34 16.63 2.45
CA ASP A 184 -6.16 16.65 1.25
C ASP A 184 -5.60 15.67 0.21
N ASN A 185 -6.41 14.69 -0.19
CA ASN A 185 -6.12 13.72 -1.24
C ASN A 185 -7.00 13.88 -2.48
N SER A 186 -7.74 15.00 -2.62
CA SER A 186 -8.72 15.19 -3.71
C SER A 186 -8.10 15.00 -5.09
N ILE A 187 -6.95 15.63 -5.35
CA ILE A 187 -6.25 15.52 -6.64
C ILE A 187 -5.78 14.08 -6.90
N GLU A 188 -5.24 13.40 -5.88
CA GLU A 188 -4.80 12.02 -6.02
C GLU A 188 -5.98 11.08 -6.30
N ILE A 189 -7.12 11.28 -5.63
CA ILE A 189 -8.37 10.55 -5.86
C ILE A 189 -8.86 10.80 -7.29
N GLU A 190 -8.94 12.06 -7.73
CA GLU A 190 -9.38 12.42 -9.08
C GLU A 190 -8.47 11.85 -10.17
N THR A 191 -7.15 11.86 -9.95
CA THR A 191 -6.15 11.41 -10.92
C THR A 191 -6.08 9.89 -11.00
N LEU A 192 -6.16 9.18 -9.87
CA LEU A 192 -5.97 7.72 -9.82
C LEU A 192 -7.27 6.94 -10.06
N ILE A 193 -8.43 7.52 -9.74
CA ILE A 193 -9.73 6.89 -10.03
C ILE A 193 -10.15 7.28 -11.45
N ASN A 194 -9.70 6.49 -12.44
CA ASN A 194 -10.18 6.55 -13.82
C ASN A 194 -11.53 5.82 -13.97
N ASP A 195 -12.59 6.46 -13.50
CA ASP A 195 -13.96 5.97 -13.64
C ASP A 195 -14.43 5.97 -15.11
N GLU A 196 -13.98 6.93 -15.91
CA GLU A 196 -14.30 7.01 -17.35
C GLU A 196 -13.82 5.78 -18.15
N GLY A 197 -12.64 5.24 -17.80
CA GLY A 197 -12.10 4.01 -18.37
C GLY A 197 -12.99 2.78 -18.15
N ILE A 198 -13.87 2.82 -17.14
CA ILE A 198 -14.82 1.76 -16.80
C ILE A 198 -16.24 2.11 -17.29
N ILE A 199 -16.67 3.36 -17.11
CA ILE A 199 -18.01 3.84 -17.46
C ILE A 199 -18.24 3.77 -18.96
N LYS A 200 -17.28 4.24 -19.77
CA LYS A 200 -17.46 4.32 -21.23
C LYS A 200 -17.72 2.95 -21.89
N PRO A 201 -17.01 1.86 -21.56
CA PRO A 201 -17.39 0.51 -21.98
C PRO A 201 -18.83 0.11 -21.60
N ILE A 202 -19.29 0.46 -20.40
CA ILE A 202 -20.65 0.16 -19.93
C ILE A 202 -21.68 1.00 -20.72
N GLU A 203 -21.41 2.26 -20.99
CA GLU A 203 -22.26 3.12 -21.82
C GLU A 203 -22.39 2.58 -23.25
N ASN A 204 -21.32 2.04 -23.83
CA ASN A 204 -21.35 1.39 -25.14
C ASN A 204 -22.23 0.13 -25.16
N LEU A 205 -22.24 -0.66 -24.07
CA LEU A 205 -23.13 -1.80 -23.91
C LEU A 205 -24.59 -1.36 -23.80
N ILE A 206 -24.87 -0.29 -23.03
CA ILE A 206 -26.22 0.25 -22.93
C ILE A 206 -26.72 0.70 -24.30
N ALA A 207 -25.91 1.46 -25.04
CA ALA A 207 -26.24 1.92 -26.39
C ALA A 207 -26.51 0.75 -27.35
N LEU A 208 -25.74 -0.35 -27.25
CA LEU A 208 -25.99 -1.56 -28.03
C LEU A 208 -27.36 -2.16 -27.73
N GLY A 209 -27.72 -2.27 -26.45
CA GLY A 209 -29.01 -2.84 -26.04
C GLY A 209 -30.22 -1.96 -26.39
N GLU A 210 -30.00 -0.67 -26.62
CA GLU A 210 -31.04 0.30 -27.03
C GLU A 210 -31.25 0.36 -28.55
N GLU A 211 -30.45 -0.33 -29.36
CA GLU A 211 -30.62 -0.35 -30.81
C GLU A 211 -32.03 -0.87 -31.19
N PRO A 212 -32.72 -0.27 -32.18
CA PRO A 212 -34.04 -0.71 -32.60
C PRO A 212 -34.08 -2.19 -33.01
N GLY A 213 -35.05 -2.93 -32.46
CA GLY A 213 -35.20 -4.36 -32.74
C GLY A 213 -34.14 -5.25 -32.06
N MET A 214 -33.51 -4.78 -30.99
CA MET A 214 -32.62 -5.58 -30.18
C MET A 214 -33.41 -6.55 -29.27
N SER A 215 -33.15 -7.85 -29.42
CA SER A 215 -33.61 -8.90 -28.50
C SER A 215 -32.48 -9.27 -27.53
N PHE A 216 -32.79 -9.80 -26.35
CA PHE A 216 -31.77 -10.22 -25.38
C PHE A 216 -30.73 -11.21 -25.94
N PRO A 217 -31.10 -12.29 -26.68
CA PRO A 217 -30.10 -13.19 -27.26
C PRO A 217 -29.18 -12.51 -28.29
N ARG A 218 -29.75 -11.64 -29.14
CA ARG A 218 -28.97 -10.84 -30.11
C ARG A 218 -28.02 -9.87 -29.41
N TYR A 219 -28.47 -9.24 -28.33
CA TYR A 219 -27.64 -8.36 -27.51
C TYR A 219 -26.45 -9.13 -26.91
N LEU A 220 -26.70 -10.27 -26.25
CA LEU A 220 -25.65 -11.11 -25.66
C LEU A 220 -24.64 -11.57 -26.71
N ARG A 221 -25.10 -11.97 -27.90
CA ARG A 221 -24.22 -12.35 -29.00
C ARG A 221 -23.38 -11.17 -29.49
N LEU A 222 -24.01 -10.02 -29.73
CA LEU A 222 -23.32 -8.85 -30.27
C LEU A 222 -22.32 -8.23 -29.28
N GLN A 223 -22.59 -8.24 -27.97
CA GLN A 223 -21.61 -7.77 -26.99
C GLN A 223 -20.34 -8.64 -27.01
N MET A 224 -20.49 -9.96 -27.15
CA MET A 224 -19.36 -10.91 -27.25
C MET A 224 -18.64 -10.77 -28.58
N GLU A 225 -19.36 -10.67 -29.70
CA GLU A 225 -18.79 -10.48 -31.04
C GLU A 225 -18.03 -9.15 -31.17
N LYS A 226 -18.45 -8.11 -30.44
CA LYS A 226 -17.79 -6.80 -30.41
C LYS A 226 -16.78 -6.65 -29.26
N GLY A 227 -16.68 -7.63 -28.35
CA GLY A 227 -15.78 -7.62 -27.20
C GLY A 227 -16.09 -6.58 -26.12
N LEU A 228 -17.33 -6.10 -26.08
CA LEU A 228 -17.76 -5.09 -25.13
C LEU A 228 -17.84 -5.64 -23.70
N ASP A 229 -18.14 -6.93 -23.56
CA ASP A 229 -18.06 -7.68 -22.31
C ASP A 229 -16.63 -7.69 -21.76
N LYS A 230 -15.61 -7.77 -22.63
CA LYS A 230 -14.19 -7.71 -22.21
C LYS A 230 -13.72 -6.32 -21.88
N ALA A 231 -14.24 -5.31 -22.57
CA ALA A 231 -13.94 -3.92 -22.25
C ALA A 231 -14.47 -3.51 -20.87
N MET A 232 -15.61 -4.06 -20.43
CA MET A 232 -16.19 -3.74 -19.13
C MET A 232 -15.50 -4.42 -17.93
N GLU A 233 -14.64 -5.42 -18.16
CA GLU A 233 -13.88 -6.09 -17.10
C GLU A 233 -12.82 -5.18 -16.43
N GLY A 234 -12.55 -4.00 -17.00
CA GLY A 234 -11.68 -2.99 -16.37
C GLY A 234 -10.18 -3.20 -16.60
N SER A 235 -9.79 -4.08 -17.53
CA SER A 235 -8.38 -4.33 -17.86
C SER A 235 -7.63 -3.07 -18.32
N VAL A 236 -8.31 -2.11 -18.94
CA VAL A 236 -7.73 -0.79 -19.30
C VAL A 236 -7.22 -0.04 -18.09
N VAL A 237 -7.98 -0.01 -16.99
CA VAL A 237 -7.57 0.65 -15.73
C VAL A 237 -6.40 -0.09 -15.07
N ALA A 238 -6.34 -1.42 -15.24
CA ALA A 238 -5.21 -2.19 -14.75
C ALA A 238 -3.88 -1.80 -15.42
N LYS A 239 -3.89 -1.42 -16.71
CA LYS A 239 -2.69 -0.93 -17.41
C LYS A 239 -2.18 0.38 -16.83
N GLU A 240 -3.07 1.36 -16.63
CA GLU A 240 -2.68 2.66 -16.07
C GLU A 240 -2.08 2.54 -14.67
N GLY A 241 -2.63 1.65 -13.83
CA GLY A 241 -2.06 1.33 -12.52
C GLY A 241 -0.66 0.70 -12.60
N GLN A 242 -0.42 -0.17 -13.59
CA GLN A 242 0.90 -0.75 -13.85
C GLN A 242 1.89 0.29 -14.39
N GLU A 243 1.45 1.20 -15.26
CA GLU A 243 2.28 2.30 -15.78
C GLU A 243 2.69 3.26 -14.66
N TYR A 244 1.75 3.61 -13.78
CA TYR A 244 2.04 4.38 -12.57
C TYR A 244 3.10 3.68 -11.72
N SER A 245 2.92 2.38 -11.46
CA SER A 245 3.86 1.58 -10.67
C SER A 245 5.26 1.55 -11.30
N TYR A 246 5.35 1.31 -12.61
CA TYR A 246 6.61 1.30 -13.34
C TYR A 246 7.34 2.65 -13.24
N GLU A 247 6.66 3.76 -13.52
CA GLU A 247 7.26 5.09 -13.44
C GLU A 247 7.61 5.48 -11.99
N PHE A 248 6.83 5.03 -10.99
CA PHE A 248 7.16 5.20 -9.57
C PHE A 248 8.48 4.51 -9.22
N TYR A 249 8.64 3.22 -9.56
CA TYR A 249 9.87 2.48 -9.25
C TYR A 249 11.08 3.02 -10.02
N LYS A 250 10.86 3.55 -11.22
CA LYS A 250 11.90 4.24 -12.00
C LYS A 250 12.29 5.59 -11.38
N ALA A 251 11.34 6.38 -10.88
CA ALA A 251 11.63 7.63 -10.20
C ALA A 251 12.41 7.39 -8.89
N MET A 252 11.97 6.40 -8.10
CA MET A 252 12.66 5.97 -6.89
C MET A 252 14.04 5.38 -7.22
N SER A 253 14.15 4.51 -8.22
CA SER A 253 15.39 3.85 -8.63
C SER A 253 16.11 3.13 -7.48
N ARG A 254 15.39 2.51 -6.53
CA ARG A 254 15.98 1.84 -5.35
C ARG A 254 16.59 0.47 -5.64
N CYS A 255 15.94 -0.31 -6.51
CA CYS A 255 16.39 -1.64 -6.91
C CYS A 255 15.98 -1.86 -8.38
N PRO A 256 16.90 -2.31 -9.25
CA PRO A 256 16.60 -2.51 -10.67
C PRO A 256 15.53 -3.58 -10.90
N HIS A 257 15.49 -4.61 -10.04
CA HIS A 257 14.53 -5.70 -10.17
C HIS A 257 13.07 -5.28 -9.97
N TYR A 258 12.79 -4.22 -9.21
CA TYR A 258 11.43 -3.65 -9.17
C TYR A 258 11.03 -3.05 -10.51
N ILE A 259 11.95 -2.35 -11.17
CA ILE A 259 11.72 -1.70 -12.47
C ILE A 259 11.50 -2.77 -13.54
N ASP A 260 12.37 -3.78 -13.57
CA ASP A 260 12.28 -4.89 -14.53
C ASP A 260 10.98 -5.70 -14.34
N ARG A 261 10.56 -5.93 -13.10
CA ARG A 261 9.30 -6.61 -12.77
C ARG A 261 8.10 -5.86 -13.32
N GLU A 262 7.97 -4.57 -13.03
CA GLU A 262 6.85 -3.77 -13.53
C GLU A 262 6.89 -3.61 -15.05
N LYS A 263 8.08 -3.47 -15.64
CA LYS A 263 8.23 -3.46 -17.10
C LYS A 263 7.73 -4.76 -17.73
N LYS A 264 8.07 -5.91 -17.14
CA LYS A 264 7.65 -7.23 -17.62
C LYS A 264 6.13 -7.43 -17.51
N LYS A 265 5.49 -6.88 -16.47
CA LYS A 265 4.02 -6.88 -16.35
C LYS A 265 3.35 -6.06 -17.45
N LEU A 266 3.91 -4.89 -17.78
CA LEU A 266 3.44 -4.08 -18.91
C LEU A 266 3.63 -4.81 -20.25
N ASP A 267 4.78 -5.45 -20.46
CA ASP A 267 5.01 -6.26 -21.66
C ASP A 267 4.04 -7.43 -21.78
N LEU A 268 3.76 -8.10 -20.65
CA LEU A 268 2.76 -9.17 -20.60
C LEU A 268 1.35 -8.65 -20.93
N PHE A 269 0.98 -7.48 -20.41
CA PHE A 269 -0.29 -6.83 -20.74
C PHE A 269 -0.43 -6.67 -22.26
N ASP A 270 0.58 -6.07 -22.89
CA ASP A 270 0.58 -5.83 -24.33
C ASP A 270 0.64 -7.13 -25.14
N GLU A 271 1.34 -8.16 -24.66
CA GLU A 271 1.41 -9.47 -25.29
C GLU A 271 0.05 -10.18 -25.31
N ILE A 272 -0.63 -10.26 -24.16
CA ILE A 272 -1.95 -10.88 -24.06
C ILE A 272 -2.97 -10.06 -24.86
N GLY A 273 -2.91 -8.73 -24.76
CA GLY A 273 -3.76 -7.83 -25.54
C GLY A 273 -3.63 -8.05 -27.05
N LYS A 274 -2.42 -8.22 -27.58
CA LYS A 274 -2.18 -8.50 -29.02
C LYS A 274 -2.75 -9.84 -29.49
N LYS A 275 -2.84 -10.84 -28.62
CA LYS A 275 -3.40 -12.17 -28.95
C LYS A 275 -4.93 -12.19 -28.85
N SER A 276 -5.50 -11.26 -28.11
CA SER A 276 -6.94 -11.09 -27.96
C SER A 276 -7.56 -10.49 -29.22
N SER A 277 -8.71 -11.02 -29.63
CA SER A 277 -9.48 -10.51 -30.75
C SER A 277 -9.94 -9.06 -30.59
N PHE A 278 -9.91 -8.54 -29.36
CA PHE A 278 -10.38 -7.19 -29.01
C PHE A 278 -9.26 -6.24 -28.57
N GLY A 279 -7.99 -6.69 -28.65
CA GLY A 279 -6.87 -5.87 -28.22
C GLY A 279 -6.77 -5.67 -26.70
N LEU A 280 -7.59 -6.37 -25.92
CA LEU A 280 -7.63 -6.29 -24.46
C LEU A 280 -7.29 -7.64 -23.83
N PRO A 281 -6.46 -7.66 -22.78
CA PRO A 281 -6.11 -8.91 -22.15
C PRO A 281 -7.30 -9.49 -21.39
N ASN A 282 -7.39 -10.82 -21.37
CA ASN A 282 -8.24 -11.51 -20.42
C ASN A 282 -7.74 -11.24 -18.99
N PHE A 283 -8.64 -10.83 -18.09
CA PHE A 283 -8.24 -10.39 -16.76
C PHE A 283 -7.65 -11.52 -15.90
N ASP A 284 -8.21 -12.73 -15.98
CA ASP A 284 -7.71 -13.88 -15.22
C ASP A 284 -6.31 -14.27 -15.71
N GLU A 285 -6.11 -14.37 -17.02
CA GLU A 285 -4.79 -14.66 -17.62
C GLU A 285 -3.75 -13.62 -17.20
N LEU A 286 -4.10 -12.32 -17.28
CA LEU A 286 -3.25 -11.23 -16.84
C LEU A 286 -2.94 -11.33 -15.33
N SER A 287 -3.94 -11.62 -14.50
CA SER A 287 -3.79 -11.78 -13.04
C SER A 287 -2.86 -12.92 -12.66
N TYR A 288 -3.01 -14.09 -13.30
CA TYR A 288 -2.11 -15.22 -13.08
C TYR A 288 -0.70 -14.93 -13.60
N GLY A 289 -0.59 -14.30 -14.77
CA GLY A 289 0.70 -13.95 -15.34
C GLY A 289 1.46 -12.90 -14.51
N ASN A 290 0.76 -11.88 -13.99
CA ASN A 290 1.33 -10.91 -13.05
C ASN A 290 1.85 -11.58 -11.78
N ARG A 291 1.06 -12.47 -11.16
CA ARG A 291 1.49 -13.23 -9.98
C ARG A 291 2.71 -14.08 -10.26
N ARG A 292 2.77 -14.73 -11.43
CA ARG A 292 3.95 -15.49 -11.85
C ARG A 292 5.18 -14.60 -11.99
N ILE A 293 5.03 -13.41 -12.56
CA ILE A 293 6.11 -12.42 -12.67
C ILE A 293 6.54 -11.95 -11.27
N ASP A 294 5.61 -11.70 -10.36
CA ASP A 294 5.94 -11.37 -8.97
C ASP A 294 6.80 -12.46 -8.33
N TYR A 295 6.37 -13.73 -8.40
CA TYR A 295 7.15 -14.85 -7.88
C TYR A 295 8.51 -15.05 -8.57
N GLU A 296 8.64 -14.68 -9.84
CA GLU A 296 9.91 -14.75 -10.57
C GLU A 296 10.93 -13.75 -10.02
N PHE A 297 10.50 -12.52 -9.73
CA PHE A 297 11.40 -11.43 -9.29
C PHE A 297 11.60 -11.38 -7.77
N GLU A 298 10.67 -11.92 -6.99
CA GLU A 298 10.70 -11.89 -5.52
C GLU A 298 12.05 -12.35 -4.93
N PRO A 299 12.65 -13.48 -5.36
CA PRO A 299 13.93 -13.92 -4.81
C PRO A 299 15.08 -12.94 -5.08
N SER A 300 15.10 -12.32 -6.27
CA SER A 300 16.14 -11.35 -6.67
C SER A 300 16.00 -10.04 -5.91
N ILE A 301 14.76 -9.58 -5.70
CA ILE A 301 14.45 -8.39 -4.88
C ILE A 301 14.88 -8.63 -3.43
N ILE A 302 14.45 -9.74 -2.83
CA ILE A 302 14.81 -10.11 -1.45
C ILE A 302 16.32 -10.21 -1.30
N LEU A 303 17.01 -10.86 -2.24
CA LEU A 303 18.47 -11.00 -2.19
C LEU A 303 19.16 -9.64 -2.30
N TRP A 304 18.72 -8.78 -3.22
CA TRP A 304 19.24 -7.43 -3.43
C TRP A 304 19.11 -6.58 -2.16
N GLU A 305 17.91 -6.52 -1.59
CA GLU A 305 17.64 -5.75 -0.38
C GLU A 305 18.41 -6.29 0.82
N ASN A 306 18.48 -7.61 0.97
CA ASN A 306 19.24 -8.22 2.05
C ASN A 306 20.72 -7.90 1.95
N ILE A 307 21.34 -8.03 0.77
CA ILE A 307 22.76 -7.68 0.60
C ILE A 307 22.97 -6.19 0.92
N THR A 308 22.08 -5.33 0.39
CA THR A 308 22.09 -3.88 0.62
C THR A 308 22.08 -3.52 2.10
N ASN A 309 21.04 -3.97 2.81
CA ASN A 309 20.87 -3.71 4.23
C ASN A 309 22.06 -4.23 5.06
N ARG A 310 22.68 -5.35 4.67
CA ARG A 310 23.81 -5.93 5.41
C ARG A 310 25.06 -5.10 5.27
N TRP A 311 25.38 -4.64 4.07
CA TRP A 311 26.57 -3.83 3.88
C TRP A 311 26.41 -2.41 4.43
N GLU A 312 25.22 -1.80 4.29
CA GLU A 312 24.91 -0.51 4.92
C GLU A 312 25.08 -0.61 6.44
N SER A 313 24.52 -1.65 7.06
CA SER A 313 24.65 -1.89 8.50
C SER A 313 26.10 -2.05 8.95
N MET A 314 26.98 -2.60 8.12
CA MET A 314 28.42 -2.69 8.42
C MET A 314 29.13 -1.35 8.25
N LEU A 315 28.73 -0.51 7.29
CA LEU A 315 29.22 0.87 7.18
C LEU A 315 28.81 1.70 8.40
N TRP A 316 27.56 1.59 8.84
CA TRP A 316 27.07 2.25 10.06
C TRP A 316 27.87 1.86 11.29
N ASP A 317 28.27 0.58 11.41
CA ASP A 317 29.12 0.14 12.52
C ASP A 317 30.50 0.83 12.52
N LEU A 318 31.12 0.98 11.34
CA LEU A 318 32.39 1.69 11.20
C LEU A 318 32.22 3.19 11.47
N TYR A 319 31.14 3.77 10.96
CA TYR A 319 30.77 5.16 11.18
C TYR A 319 30.60 5.45 12.67
N ASP A 320 29.73 4.71 13.36
CA ASP A 320 29.44 4.90 14.78
C ASP A 320 30.68 4.66 15.65
N TRP A 321 31.47 3.62 15.35
CA TRP A 321 32.69 3.36 16.10
C TRP A 321 33.73 4.47 15.92
N SER A 322 33.93 4.96 14.69
CA SER A 322 34.85 6.07 14.43
C SER A 322 34.39 7.35 15.11
N LEU A 323 33.10 7.67 15.01
CA LEU A 323 32.51 8.87 15.56
C LEU A 323 32.52 8.84 17.09
N ALA A 324 32.33 7.68 17.73
CA ALA A 324 32.40 7.54 19.19
C ALA A 324 33.72 8.03 19.78
N HIS A 325 34.83 7.95 19.01
CA HIS A 325 36.15 8.42 19.46
C HIS A 325 36.31 9.94 19.48
N THR A 326 35.45 10.66 18.78
CA THR A 326 35.51 12.12 18.69
C THR A 326 35.00 12.80 19.97
N SER A 327 35.42 14.05 20.16
CA SER A 327 34.95 14.90 21.27
C SER A 327 33.45 15.22 21.21
N VAL A 328 32.83 15.11 20.03
CA VAL A 328 31.42 15.50 19.83
C VAL A 328 30.43 14.38 20.17
N ALA A 329 30.89 13.12 20.23
CA ALA A 329 30.03 11.95 20.37
C ALA A 329 29.01 12.03 21.53
N PRO A 330 29.36 12.43 22.76
CA PRO A 330 28.39 12.47 23.86
C PRO A 330 27.24 13.47 23.66
N PHE A 331 27.39 14.42 22.71
CA PHE A 331 26.47 15.53 22.51
C PHE A 331 25.56 15.36 21.28
N ILE A 332 25.70 14.25 20.56
CA ILE A 332 24.96 13.97 19.33
C ILE A 332 24.27 12.61 19.38
N GLN A 333 23.29 12.41 18.49
CA GLN A 333 22.59 11.14 18.40
C GLN A 333 23.51 10.04 17.85
N PRO A 334 23.36 8.78 18.32
CA PRO A 334 22.34 8.33 19.27
C PRO A 334 22.70 8.53 20.75
N TRP A 335 23.96 8.88 21.07
CA TRP A 335 24.45 8.84 22.46
C TRP A 335 23.81 9.89 23.38
N CYS A 336 23.49 11.09 22.87
CA CYS A 336 22.86 12.14 23.68
C CYS A 336 21.47 11.78 24.19
N LEU A 337 20.85 10.73 23.65
CA LEU A 337 19.55 10.21 24.08
C LEU A 337 19.65 9.19 25.23
N ALA A 338 20.86 8.75 25.57
CA ALA A 338 21.07 7.82 26.68
C ALA A 338 21.03 8.56 28.03
N GLU A 339 20.64 7.84 29.10
CA GLU A 339 20.69 8.34 30.48
C GLU A 339 22.10 8.82 30.87
N ASP A 340 23.12 8.10 30.40
CA ASP A 340 24.52 8.48 30.52
C ASP A 340 25.19 8.44 29.13
N PRO A 341 25.27 9.59 28.43
CA PRO A 341 25.86 9.67 27.10
C PRO A 341 27.33 9.24 27.06
N TYR A 342 28.13 9.55 28.08
CA TYR A 342 29.55 9.20 28.12
C TYR A 342 29.74 7.69 28.28
N LYS A 343 28.94 7.04 29.12
CA LYS A 343 28.93 5.59 29.25
C LYS A 343 28.43 4.91 27.98
N ALA A 344 27.44 5.47 27.30
CA ALA A 344 26.97 4.97 26.00
C ALA A 344 28.08 5.05 24.93
N VAL A 345 28.78 6.17 24.84
CA VAL A 345 29.95 6.34 23.96
C VAL A 345 31.02 5.30 24.28
N LYS A 346 31.37 5.11 25.56
CA LYS A 346 32.34 4.10 25.98
C LYS A 346 31.90 2.69 25.55
N ARG A 347 30.62 2.34 25.74
CA ARG A 347 30.07 1.06 25.30
C ARG A 347 30.23 0.86 23.78
N THR A 348 29.95 1.88 22.97
CA THR A 348 30.18 1.79 21.51
C THR A 348 31.64 1.52 21.21
N LYS A 349 32.59 2.26 21.80
CA LYS A 349 34.04 2.03 21.61
C LYS A 349 34.44 0.59 21.91
N ASP A 350 33.95 0.07 23.04
CA ASP A 350 34.35 -1.24 23.56
C ASP A 350 33.71 -2.43 22.82
N THR A 351 32.48 -2.27 22.31
CA THR A 351 31.68 -3.40 21.76
C THR A 351 31.52 -3.40 20.25
N GLN A 352 31.55 -2.24 19.60
CA GLN A 352 31.21 -2.10 18.18
C GLN A 352 32.14 -2.91 17.25
N PRO A 353 33.47 -3.00 17.49
CA PRO A 353 34.33 -3.84 16.66
C PRO A 353 33.95 -5.31 16.69
N GLY A 354 33.52 -5.83 17.84
CA GLY A 354 33.05 -7.22 17.97
C GLY A 354 31.77 -7.47 17.18
N LEU A 355 30.82 -6.52 17.23
CA LEU A 355 29.59 -6.58 16.45
C LEU A 355 29.87 -6.55 14.95
N PHE A 356 30.75 -5.65 14.50
CA PHE A 356 31.17 -5.54 13.12
C PHE A 356 31.80 -6.85 12.61
N ARG A 357 32.78 -7.41 13.33
CA ARG A 357 33.45 -8.67 12.92
C ARG A 357 32.49 -9.85 12.86
N GLN A 358 31.51 -9.89 13.76
CA GLN A 358 30.47 -10.91 13.70
C GLN A 358 29.57 -10.73 12.47
N ARG A 359 29.18 -9.51 12.12
CA ARG A 359 28.40 -9.23 10.90
C ARG A 359 29.18 -9.57 9.64
N GLU A 360 30.45 -9.19 9.56
CA GLU A 360 31.35 -9.56 8.46
C GLU A 360 31.45 -11.08 8.30
N ARG A 361 31.62 -11.83 9.41
CA ARG A 361 31.64 -13.30 9.40
C ARG A 361 30.33 -13.88 8.87
N LEU A 362 29.19 -13.36 9.30
CA LEU A 362 27.87 -13.81 8.84
C LEU A 362 27.63 -13.44 7.37
N PHE A 363 28.10 -12.28 6.93
CA PHE A 363 28.01 -11.85 5.55
C PHE A 363 28.79 -12.80 4.63
N LYS A 364 30.04 -13.14 5.01
CA LYS A 364 30.83 -14.15 4.32
C LYS A 364 30.18 -15.53 4.35
N LYS A 365 29.61 -15.95 5.48
CA LYS A 365 28.96 -17.26 5.63
C LYS A 365 27.75 -17.42 4.70
N TYR A 366 26.90 -16.41 4.61
CA TYR A 366 25.61 -16.52 3.91
C TYR A 366 25.63 -16.01 2.47
N TYR A 367 26.53 -15.10 2.13
CA TYR A 367 26.60 -14.49 0.80
C TYR A 367 27.94 -14.73 0.09
N GLY A 368 28.90 -15.40 0.74
CA GLY A 368 30.22 -15.65 0.16
C GLY A 368 31.08 -14.41 -0.03
N MET A 369 30.66 -13.26 0.49
CA MET A 369 31.32 -11.96 0.31
C MET A 369 32.01 -11.50 1.59
N GLY A 370 33.25 -11.04 1.47
CA GLY A 370 33.91 -10.20 2.47
C GLY A 370 33.42 -8.76 2.40
N PHE A 371 33.82 -7.95 3.40
CA PHE A 371 33.38 -6.57 3.46
C PHE A 371 33.85 -5.73 2.24
N LEU A 372 35.10 -5.91 1.82
CA LEU A 372 35.65 -5.17 0.68
C LEU A 372 35.11 -5.62 -0.68
N ASP A 373 34.50 -6.82 -0.77
CA ASP A 373 33.89 -7.31 -2.01
C ASP A 373 32.66 -6.48 -2.41
N ILE A 374 32.04 -5.80 -1.43
CA ILE A 374 30.87 -4.92 -1.65
C ILE A 374 31.18 -3.81 -2.65
N LEU A 375 32.41 -3.29 -2.67
CA LEU A 375 32.80 -2.17 -3.56
C LEU A 375 32.66 -2.50 -5.05
N LYS A 376 32.67 -3.80 -5.38
CA LYS A 376 32.50 -4.32 -6.75
C LYS A 376 31.14 -4.95 -6.96
N HIS A 377 30.31 -5.03 -5.91
CA HIS A 377 29.02 -5.69 -5.98
C HIS A 377 27.98 -4.78 -6.66
N PRO A 378 27.09 -5.32 -7.51
CA PRO A 378 26.09 -4.53 -8.22
C PRO A 378 25.21 -3.66 -7.32
N THR A 379 24.89 -4.11 -6.10
CA THR A 379 24.08 -3.30 -5.16
C THR A 379 24.75 -1.99 -4.78
N PHE A 380 26.06 -1.99 -4.52
CA PHE A 380 26.80 -0.79 -4.17
C PHE A 380 26.95 0.15 -5.37
N ILE A 381 27.41 -0.38 -6.51
CA ILE A 381 27.57 0.40 -7.75
C ILE A 381 26.25 1.08 -8.15
N TYR A 382 25.15 0.35 -8.02
CA TYR A 382 23.83 0.87 -8.32
C TYR A 382 23.40 2.00 -7.37
N GLN A 383 23.69 1.90 -6.07
CA GLN A 383 23.42 3.00 -5.14
C GLN A 383 24.21 4.26 -5.45
N ILE A 384 25.49 4.12 -5.79
CA ILE A 384 26.36 5.23 -6.19
C ILE A 384 25.81 5.92 -7.43
N LYS A 385 25.50 5.13 -8.46
CA LYS A 385 24.96 5.64 -9.73
C LYS A 385 23.65 6.40 -9.55
N ASN A 386 22.83 5.99 -8.58
CA ASN A 386 21.51 6.55 -8.33
C ASN A 386 21.45 7.50 -7.12
N ASP A 387 22.59 7.96 -6.61
CA ASP A 387 22.68 8.95 -5.52
C ASP A 387 22.06 8.51 -4.18
N PHE A 388 22.10 7.21 -3.87
CA PHE A 388 21.55 6.67 -2.62
C PHE A 388 22.53 6.68 -1.45
N MET A 389 23.81 6.97 -1.69
CA MET A 389 24.79 7.07 -0.61
C MET A 389 24.57 8.34 0.22
N TRP A 390 24.40 8.16 1.52
CA TRP A 390 24.31 9.25 2.48
C TRP A 390 25.68 9.88 2.75
N GLU A 391 26.69 9.04 2.92
CA GLU A 391 28.05 9.47 3.21
C GLU A 391 28.72 10.06 1.98
N SER A 392 29.50 11.12 2.18
CA SER A 392 30.42 11.63 1.17
C SER A 392 31.45 10.58 0.81
N GLN A 393 32.00 10.67 -0.41
CA GLN A 393 33.06 9.77 -0.84
C GLN A 393 34.28 9.85 0.10
N GLU A 394 34.60 11.04 0.61
CA GLU A 394 35.72 11.23 1.53
C GLU A 394 35.51 10.49 2.86
N LEU A 395 34.33 10.63 3.48
CA LEU A 395 34.01 9.89 4.70
C LEU A 395 34.03 8.38 4.42
N PHE A 396 33.45 7.96 3.31
CA PHE A 396 33.43 6.57 2.91
C PHE A 396 34.85 6.00 2.76
N GLU A 397 35.74 6.68 2.03
CA GLU A 397 37.14 6.28 1.87
C GLU A 397 37.88 6.25 3.21
N PHE A 398 37.64 7.23 4.09
CA PHE A 398 38.17 7.21 5.46
C PHE A 398 37.73 5.94 6.22
N LEU A 399 36.44 5.60 6.17
CA LEU A 399 35.91 4.41 6.85
C LEU A 399 36.51 3.11 6.30
N ILE A 400 36.62 2.99 4.98
CA ILE A 400 37.11 1.76 4.33
C ILE A 400 38.63 1.62 4.44
N GLU A 401 39.39 2.68 4.17
CA GLU A 401 40.85 2.60 4.05
C GLU A 401 41.55 2.76 5.39
N LYS A 402 40.97 3.51 6.33
CA LYS A 402 41.64 3.86 7.60
C LYS A 402 40.97 3.24 8.82
N VAL A 403 39.65 3.18 8.88
CA VAL A 403 38.92 2.66 10.07
C VAL A 403 38.79 1.15 10.04
N TYR A 404 38.34 0.56 8.92
CA TYR A 404 38.12 -0.88 8.79
C TYR A 404 39.35 -1.74 9.19
N PRO A 405 40.60 -1.40 8.80
CA PRO A 405 41.78 -2.19 9.17
C PRO A 405 42.04 -2.25 10.68
N ILE A 406 41.64 -1.23 11.44
CA ILE A 406 41.91 -1.10 12.87
C ILE A 406 40.67 -1.30 13.76
N CYS A 407 39.49 -1.47 13.15
CA CYS A 407 38.26 -1.83 13.85
C CYS A 407 38.33 -3.30 14.30
N ILE A 408 39.08 -3.53 15.37
CA ILE A 408 39.39 -4.85 15.94
C ILE A 408 38.99 -4.83 17.42
N PRO A 409 38.38 -5.90 17.97
CA PRO A 409 38.05 -5.97 19.39
C PRO A 409 39.24 -5.61 20.29
N PHE A 410 38.97 -4.82 21.33
CA PHE A 410 39.95 -4.33 22.31
C PHE A 410 41.02 -3.38 21.77
N GLN A 411 40.87 -2.87 20.54
CA GLN A 411 41.68 -1.78 20.02
C GLN A 411 40.91 -0.47 20.03
N PHE A 412 41.64 0.64 20.21
CA PHE A 412 41.12 2.00 20.14
C PHE A 412 41.68 2.71 18.91
N MET A 413 40.94 3.69 18.41
CA MET A 413 41.39 4.49 17.27
C MET A 413 42.64 5.32 17.63
N PRO A 414 43.71 5.30 16.80
CA PRO A 414 44.87 6.18 16.93
C PRO A 414 44.49 7.66 16.92
N GLN A 415 45.24 8.49 17.66
CA GLN A 415 44.93 9.91 17.87
C GLN A 415 44.91 10.72 16.57
N ASP A 416 45.80 10.41 15.62
CA ASP A 416 45.84 11.02 14.30
C ASP A 416 44.54 10.77 13.51
N LEU A 417 44.02 9.55 13.53
CA LEU A 417 42.74 9.21 12.90
C LEU A 417 41.54 9.82 13.62
N ILE A 418 41.60 9.97 14.95
CA ILE A 418 40.58 10.71 15.71
C ILE A 418 40.54 12.17 15.25
N ASN A 419 41.70 12.81 15.13
CA ASN A 419 41.79 14.21 14.69
C ASN A 419 41.25 14.39 13.27
N GLU A 420 41.55 13.47 12.35
CA GLU A 420 41.02 13.47 10.99
C GLU A 420 39.49 13.28 10.97
N ARG A 421 38.98 12.31 11.74
CA ARG A 421 37.53 12.05 11.86
C ARG A 421 36.78 13.26 12.41
N GLU A 422 37.36 13.94 13.40
CA GLU A 422 36.83 15.18 13.97
C GLU A 422 36.79 16.32 12.96
N ALA A 423 37.83 16.45 12.13
CA ALA A 423 37.88 17.47 11.09
C ALA A 423 36.76 17.24 10.05
N ILE A 424 36.58 16.00 9.58
CA ILE A 424 35.50 15.65 8.63
C ILE A 424 34.12 16.06 9.20
N TYR A 425 33.86 15.79 10.48
CA TYR A 425 32.62 16.18 11.15
C TYR A 425 32.47 17.70 11.29
N LYS A 426 33.44 18.37 11.92
CA LYS A 426 33.39 19.81 12.26
C LYS A 426 33.32 20.68 11.01
N GLU A 427 33.95 20.25 9.92
CA GLU A 427 33.95 20.96 8.65
C GLU A 427 32.75 20.61 7.76
N LYS A 428 31.78 19.83 8.26
CA LYS A 428 30.57 19.41 7.54
C LYS A 428 30.87 18.69 6.23
N ARG A 429 31.85 17.78 6.24
CA ARG A 429 32.26 17.00 5.06
C ARG A 429 31.70 15.57 5.05
N GLU A 430 30.80 15.24 5.98
CA GLU A 430 30.19 13.90 6.06
C GLU A 430 29.07 13.67 5.05
N PRO A 431 28.07 14.57 4.89
CA PRO A 431 26.95 14.26 4.02
C PRO A 431 27.36 14.40 2.55
N ASN A 432 26.93 13.47 1.72
CA ASN A 432 27.02 13.57 0.28
C ASN A 432 26.17 14.75 -0.22
N PRO A 433 26.71 15.71 -1.00
CA PRO A 433 25.91 16.82 -1.53
C PRO A 433 24.77 16.36 -2.47
N GLU A 434 24.84 15.15 -3.00
CA GLU A 434 23.87 14.58 -3.95
C GLU A 434 22.81 13.68 -3.30
N MET A 435 22.88 13.38 -1.99
CA MET A 435 22.00 12.40 -1.31
C MET A 435 20.49 12.69 -1.43
N LEU A 436 20.10 13.92 -1.76
CA LEU A 436 18.69 14.30 -1.97
C LEU A 436 18.23 14.16 -3.43
N ASN A 437 19.10 13.81 -4.35
CA ASN A 437 18.72 13.61 -5.75
C ASN A 437 17.65 12.52 -5.93
N PRO A 438 17.65 11.38 -5.19
CA PRO A 438 16.54 10.43 -5.24
C PRO A 438 15.20 11.06 -4.88
N TRP A 439 15.19 11.89 -3.84
CA TRP A 439 14.01 12.64 -3.43
C TRP A 439 13.58 13.64 -4.50
N LYS A 440 14.50 14.41 -5.09
CA LYS A 440 14.18 15.35 -6.18
C LYS A 440 13.54 14.64 -7.39
N ARG A 441 14.05 13.46 -7.77
CA ARG A 441 13.44 12.64 -8.84
C ARG A 441 12.02 12.22 -8.48
N PHE A 442 11.80 11.79 -7.23
CA PHE A 442 10.48 11.41 -6.76
C PHE A 442 9.50 12.59 -6.71
N VAL A 443 9.94 13.75 -6.20
CA VAL A 443 9.14 14.99 -6.21
C VAL A 443 8.74 15.36 -7.63
N SER A 444 9.68 15.32 -8.58
CA SER A 444 9.39 15.62 -9.99
C SER A 444 8.39 14.65 -10.60
N PHE A 445 8.47 13.35 -10.26
CA PHE A 445 7.49 12.36 -10.68
C PHE A 445 6.11 12.65 -10.08
N TYR A 446 6.06 12.90 -8.77
CA TYR A 446 4.82 13.14 -8.03
C TYR A 446 4.10 14.38 -8.56
N ASP A 447 4.82 15.49 -8.70
CA ASP A 447 4.29 16.74 -9.25
C ASP A 447 3.90 16.60 -10.73
N GLY A 448 4.65 15.80 -11.51
CA GLY A 448 4.28 15.47 -12.89
C GLY A 448 2.99 14.66 -13.01
N LYS A 449 2.58 13.94 -11.96
CA LYS A 449 1.33 13.18 -11.91
C LYS A 449 0.17 13.95 -11.29
N PHE A 450 0.43 14.72 -10.24
CA PHE A 450 -0.60 15.33 -9.40
C PHE A 450 -0.59 16.86 -9.42
N GLY A 451 0.15 17.48 -10.34
CA GLY A 451 0.24 18.92 -10.50
C GLY A 451 1.47 19.53 -9.83
N GLU A 452 2.01 20.58 -10.46
CA GLU A 452 3.21 21.27 -10.01
C GLU A 452 3.08 21.79 -8.57
N GLY A 453 4.07 21.48 -7.72
CA GLY A 453 4.10 21.89 -6.32
C GLY A 453 3.19 21.08 -5.39
N ARG A 454 2.47 20.08 -5.90
CA ARG A 454 1.56 19.26 -5.08
C ARG A 454 2.32 18.54 -3.97
N TYR A 455 3.46 17.94 -4.26
CA TYR A 455 4.28 17.24 -3.27
C TYR A 455 4.63 18.15 -2.11
N VAL A 456 5.16 19.34 -2.39
CA VAL A 456 5.60 20.29 -1.35
C VAL A 456 4.43 20.77 -0.51
N SER A 457 3.28 21.04 -1.14
CA SER A 457 2.07 21.47 -0.43
C SER A 457 1.51 20.43 0.55
N LYS A 458 1.88 19.15 0.36
CA LYS A 458 1.38 18.00 1.11
C LYS A 458 2.38 17.45 2.11
N TYR A 459 3.60 17.18 1.65
CA TYR A 459 4.65 16.53 2.44
C TYR A 459 5.68 17.53 2.98
N GLY A 460 5.72 18.74 2.43
CA GLY A 460 6.71 19.77 2.74
C GLY A 460 7.89 19.78 1.76
N LYS A 461 8.73 20.80 1.88
CA LYS A 461 9.98 20.85 1.11
C LYS A 461 10.93 19.79 1.66
N PRO A 462 11.64 19.05 0.79
CA PRO A 462 12.78 18.27 1.23
C PRO A 462 13.76 19.15 2.00
N ASP A 463 14.38 18.60 3.04
CA ASP A 463 15.43 19.30 3.78
C ASP A 463 16.54 19.76 2.84
N THR A 464 17.36 20.70 3.29
CA THR A 464 18.58 21.08 2.56
C THR A 464 19.78 20.43 3.22
N VAL A 465 20.67 19.84 2.41
CA VAL A 465 21.93 19.29 2.90
C VAL A 465 22.94 20.42 2.96
N ILE A 466 23.41 20.74 4.16
CA ILE A 466 24.50 21.68 4.37
C ILE A 466 25.79 20.86 4.49
N THR A 467 26.55 20.79 3.40
CA THR A 467 27.81 20.04 3.33
C THR A 467 28.87 20.79 2.54
N ASN A 468 30.12 20.63 2.95
CA ASN A 468 31.32 21.09 2.24
C ASN A 468 32.02 19.95 1.47
N ALA A 469 31.44 18.74 1.50
CA ALA A 469 31.97 17.61 0.75
C ALA A 469 31.83 17.82 -0.77
N LYS A 470 32.73 17.18 -1.52
CA LYS A 470 32.60 17.09 -2.98
C LYS A 470 31.58 16.00 -3.36
N PRO A 471 30.91 16.14 -4.51
CA PRO A 471 30.14 15.06 -5.10
C PRO A 471 31.01 13.81 -5.32
N TRP A 472 30.38 12.65 -5.34
CA TRP A 472 31.05 11.39 -5.65
C TRP A 472 31.59 11.39 -7.08
N ASP A 473 32.83 10.94 -7.25
CA ASP A 473 33.39 10.56 -8.55
C ASP A 473 32.85 9.19 -8.97
N LYS A 474 31.71 9.22 -9.64
CA LYS A 474 31.01 8.02 -10.12
C LYS A 474 31.86 7.19 -11.10
N ASN A 475 32.88 7.76 -11.74
CA ASN A 475 33.73 7.03 -12.67
C ASN A 475 34.71 6.08 -11.96
N LYS A 476 34.99 6.30 -10.67
CA LYS A 476 35.87 5.45 -9.87
C LYS A 476 35.30 4.04 -9.64
N PHE A 477 33.99 3.85 -9.83
CA PHE A 477 33.26 2.63 -9.53
C PHE A 477 32.60 1.97 -10.76
N ASN A 478 32.99 2.39 -11.97
CA ASN A 478 32.49 1.88 -13.26
C ASN A 478 33.34 0.74 -13.84
#